data_AF-A0A2M8IYB3-F1
#
_entry.id   AF-A0A2M8IYB3-F1
#
_cell.length_a   1.000
_cell.length_b   1.000
_cell.length_c   1.000
_cell.angle_alpha   90.00
_cell.angle_beta   90.00
_cell.angle_gamma   90.00
#
_symmetry.space_group_name_H-M   'P 1'
#
loop_
_entity.id
_entity.type
_entity.pdbx_description
1 polymer ?
#
loop_
_entity_poly.entity_id
_entity_poly.type
_entity_poly.pdbx_seq_one_letter_code
_entity_poly.pdbx_strand_id
1 'polypeptide(L)'
;MWRFLAVLTAFLTFSQALMAQDAPIQALLQTHREIIEDSSRRTIGPAIDALANSDLPAAQTVLEKWQNREMWQRNADGLFFWAEEVDRDTLRIHDFDSGEALGDFPEDDFNQLRPNSGIRGLMAAALVQFQLSDPDPAIRRDALVTIQRSADASHLAPLRASIEDEADPEIRASKEKLERLLTISFGEDEAARLDAINDISGDIALDVRATLNPLVQTRRKVVAGAIPASENVARELQPGSEALPREDAYAMLVEADLAPPRVSRAALL
;
A
#
# COMPACT_ATOMS: atom_id res chain seq x y z
N MET A 1 22.08 15.24 -67.23
CA MET A 1 21.56 13.92 -66.80
C MET A 1 22.27 13.57 -65.50
N TRP A 2 21.96 14.21 -64.36
CA TRP A 2 20.77 14.03 -63.52
C TRP A 2 20.37 12.56 -63.36
N ARG A 3 20.40 12.09 -62.10
CA ARG A 3 19.94 10.79 -61.56
C ARG A 3 21.01 9.72 -61.31
N PHE A 4 21.89 9.89 -60.33
CA PHE A 4 22.50 8.76 -59.60
C PHE A 4 23.00 9.18 -58.21
N LEU A 5 22.18 9.95 -57.47
CA LEU A 5 22.51 10.41 -56.12
C LEU A 5 21.27 10.36 -55.22
N ALA A 6 20.71 9.16 -55.02
CA ALA A 6 19.57 8.96 -54.12
C ALA A 6 19.29 7.48 -53.81
N VAL A 7 20.28 6.70 -53.33
CA VAL A 7 19.96 5.36 -52.79
C VAL A 7 20.69 5.02 -51.47
N LEU A 8 21.67 5.80 -51.01
CA LEU A 8 22.48 5.40 -49.84
C LEU A 8 22.20 6.16 -48.52
N THR A 9 20.97 6.63 -48.30
CA THR A 9 20.61 7.36 -47.08
C THR A 9 19.18 7.11 -46.61
N ALA A 10 18.72 5.85 -46.65
CA ALA A 10 17.38 5.48 -46.17
C ALA A 10 17.36 4.17 -45.36
N PHE A 11 18.46 3.81 -44.69
CA PHE A 11 18.55 2.58 -43.89
C PHE A 11 19.04 2.78 -42.45
N LEU A 12 18.95 4.00 -41.91
CA LEU A 12 19.49 4.33 -40.58
C LEU A 12 18.49 4.98 -39.61
N THR A 13 17.18 4.92 -39.88
CA THR A 13 16.18 5.57 -39.02
C THR A 13 15.03 4.66 -38.60
N PHE A 14 15.25 3.34 -38.46
CA PHE A 14 14.18 2.42 -38.03
C PHE A 14 14.65 1.27 -37.11
N SER A 15 15.55 1.54 -36.16
CA SER A 15 16.00 0.52 -35.18
C SER A 15 16.07 1.03 -33.73
N GLN A 16 15.24 2.01 -33.34
CA GLN A 16 15.23 2.54 -31.96
C GLN A 16 13.87 2.34 -31.24
N ALA A 17 13.01 1.44 -31.73
CA ALA A 17 11.68 1.22 -31.16
C ALA A 17 11.46 -0.19 -30.56
N LEU A 18 12.51 -1.02 -30.42
CA LEU A 18 12.36 -2.43 -30.05
C LEU A 18 13.04 -2.86 -28.73
N MET A 19 13.55 -1.94 -27.91
CA MET A 19 14.19 -2.29 -26.62
C MET A 19 13.32 -2.00 -25.39
N ALA A 20 12.08 -1.53 -25.59
CA ALA A 20 11.16 -1.22 -24.48
C ALA A 20 10.26 -2.40 -24.07
N GLN A 21 10.46 -3.61 -24.63
CA GLN A 21 9.60 -4.77 -24.37
C GLN A 21 10.25 -5.93 -23.60
N ASP A 22 11.56 -5.93 -23.36
CA ASP A 22 12.25 -7.07 -22.72
C ASP A 22 12.52 -6.89 -21.21
N ALA A 23 12.09 -5.78 -20.59
CA ALA A 23 12.37 -5.49 -19.18
C ALA A 23 11.20 -4.78 -18.47
N PRO A 24 10.04 -5.46 -18.29
CA PRO A 24 8.83 -4.83 -17.74
C PRO A 24 8.96 -4.36 -16.29
N ILE A 25 9.66 -5.09 -15.42
CA ILE A 25 9.86 -4.63 -14.03
C ILE A 25 10.78 -3.42 -14.00
N GLN A 26 11.80 -3.40 -14.86
CA GLN A 26 12.69 -2.27 -14.96
C GLN A 26 11.96 -1.02 -15.45
N ALA A 27 11.09 -1.15 -16.45
CA ALA A 27 10.25 -0.05 -16.93
C ALA A 27 9.34 0.52 -15.83
N LEU A 28 8.75 -0.36 -15.00
CA LEU A 28 7.94 0.05 -13.85
C LEU A 28 8.79 0.80 -12.82
N LEU A 29 9.96 0.25 -12.45
CA LEU A 29 10.88 0.90 -11.52
C LEU A 29 11.37 2.26 -12.04
N GLN A 30 11.65 2.38 -13.34
CA GLN A 30 12.03 3.65 -13.95
C GLN A 30 10.90 4.68 -13.93
N THR A 31 9.64 4.24 -14.08
CA THR A 31 8.46 5.11 -13.99
C THR A 31 8.33 5.74 -12.60
N HIS A 32 8.76 5.04 -11.55
CA HIS A 32 8.74 5.50 -10.16
C HIS A 32 10.11 5.91 -9.60
N ARG A 33 11.12 6.06 -10.45
CA ARG A 33 12.53 6.23 -10.05
C ARG A 33 12.74 7.35 -9.02
N GLU A 34 12.20 8.54 -9.27
CA GLU A 34 12.42 9.71 -8.41
C GLU A 34 11.95 9.45 -6.96
N ILE A 35 10.78 8.85 -6.79
CA ILE A 35 10.25 8.54 -5.45
C ILE A 35 10.95 7.34 -4.80
N ILE A 36 11.56 6.44 -5.59
CA ILE A 36 12.38 5.32 -5.07
C ILE A 36 13.73 5.84 -4.57
N GLU A 37 14.36 6.74 -5.33
CA GLU A 37 15.64 7.39 -4.98
C GLU A 37 15.50 8.26 -3.72
N ASP A 38 14.51 9.17 -3.68
CA ASP A 38 14.22 10.01 -2.52
C ASP A 38 13.02 9.47 -1.72
N SER A 39 13.15 8.21 -1.31
CA SER A 39 12.04 7.50 -0.67
C SER A 39 11.76 8.01 0.76
N SER A 40 10.51 8.40 0.99
CA SER A 40 9.98 8.72 2.31
C SER A 40 8.72 7.91 2.57
N ARG A 41 8.42 7.62 3.84
CA ARG A 41 7.15 6.94 4.20
C ARG A 41 5.91 7.64 3.64
N ARG A 42 5.97 8.96 3.44
CA ARG A 42 4.83 9.76 2.95
C ARG A 42 4.66 9.71 1.42
N THR A 43 5.72 9.46 0.67
CA THR A 43 5.75 9.60 -0.79
C THR A 43 5.89 8.28 -1.52
N ILE A 44 6.32 7.22 -0.83
CA ILE A 44 6.67 5.94 -1.47
C ILE A 44 5.48 5.07 -1.87
N GLY A 45 4.29 5.33 -1.30
CA GLY A 45 3.08 4.53 -1.50
C GLY A 45 2.82 4.16 -2.97
N PRO A 46 2.78 5.13 -3.90
CA PRO A 46 2.53 4.84 -5.31
C PRO A 46 3.51 3.85 -5.96
N ALA A 47 4.79 3.81 -5.57
CA ALA A 47 5.74 2.85 -6.12
C ALA A 47 5.47 1.43 -5.59
N ILE A 48 5.17 1.32 -4.30
CA ILE A 48 4.84 0.04 -3.65
C ILE A 48 3.54 -0.51 -4.22
N ASP A 49 2.51 0.35 -4.36
CA ASP A 49 1.22 -0.03 -4.91
C ASP A 49 1.34 -0.43 -6.39
N ALA A 50 2.16 0.27 -7.17
CA ALA A 50 2.42 -0.09 -8.55
C ALA A 50 3.09 -1.46 -8.66
N LEU A 51 4.11 -1.74 -7.84
CA LEU A 51 4.75 -3.06 -7.79
C LEU A 51 3.73 -4.15 -7.40
N ALA A 52 3.00 -3.94 -6.31
CA ALA A 52 2.02 -4.89 -5.80
C ALA A 52 0.94 -5.22 -6.84
N ASN A 53 0.43 -4.23 -7.55
CA ASN A 53 -0.69 -4.40 -8.49
C ASN A 53 -0.23 -4.60 -9.95
N SER A 54 1.05 -4.91 -10.19
CA SER A 54 1.60 -4.99 -11.55
C SER A 54 1.35 -6.30 -12.29
N ASP A 55 0.94 -7.35 -11.58
CA ASP A 55 0.91 -8.74 -12.07
C ASP A 55 2.27 -9.26 -12.60
N LEU A 56 3.37 -8.54 -12.35
CA LEU A 56 4.70 -8.93 -12.81
C LEU A 56 5.32 -9.97 -11.86
N PRO A 57 5.84 -11.10 -12.38
CA PRO A 57 6.45 -12.14 -11.56
C PRO A 57 7.58 -11.64 -10.64
N ALA A 58 8.35 -10.65 -11.12
CA ALA A 58 9.48 -10.07 -10.39
C ALA A 58 9.08 -9.09 -9.27
N ALA A 59 7.80 -8.67 -9.19
CA ALA A 59 7.38 -7.64 -8.25
C ALA A 59 7.57 -8.05 -6.77
N GLN A 60 7.28 -9.32 -6.45
CA GLN A 60 7.54 -9.86 -5.11
C GLN A 60 9.03 -9.76 -4.77
N THR A 61 9.90 -10.22 -5.67
CA THR A 61 11.35 -10.20 -5.49
C THR A 61 11.88 -8.79 -5.31
N VAL A 62 11.37 -7.81 -6.07
CA VAL A 62 11.73 -6.40 -5.87
C VAL A 62 11.40 -5.94 -4.46
N LEU A 63 10.17 -6.17 -4.00
CA LEU A 63 9.73 -5.74 -2.66
C LEU A 63 10.53 -6.43 -1.55
N GLU A 64 10.85 -7.72 -1.68
CA GLU A 64 11.67 -8.47 -0.73
C GLU A 64 13.12 -7.95 -0.70
N LYS A 65 13.77 -7.84 -1.87
CA LYS A 65 15.16 -7.37 -1.99
C LYS A 65 15.29 -5.93 -1.50
N TRP A 66 14.32 -5.07 -1.82
CA TRP A 66 14.32 -3.70 -1.32
C TRP A 66 14.13 -3.65 0.20
N GLN A 67 13.16 -4.40 0.75
CA GLN A 67 12.94 -4.48 2.20
C GLN A 67 14.19 -4.94 2.96
N ASN A 68 14.95 -5.87 2.37
CA ASN A 68 16.18 -6.43 2.93
C ASN A 68 17.45 -5.58 2.68
N ARG A 69 17.32 -4.42 2.02
CA ARG A 69 18.44 -3.54 1.62
C ARG A 69 19.40 -4.18 0.61
N GLU A 70 18.89 -5.10 -0.17
CA GLU A 70 19.62 -5.79 -1.23
C GLU A 70 19.34 -5.18 -2.61
N MET A 71 18.56 -4.09 -2.68
CA MET A 71 18.30 -3.34 -3.92
C MET A 71 19.35 -2.24 -4.11
N TRP A 72 19.90 -2.17 -5.31
CA TRP A 72 20.96 -1.25 -5.70
C TRP A 72 20.61 -0.54 -7.01
N GLN A 73 21.11 0.68 -7.18
CA GLN A 73 20.97 1.43 -8.42
C GLN A 73 22.34 1.72 -9.01
N ARG A 74 22.54 1.39 -10.28
CA ARG A 74 23.79 1.67 -10.98
C ARG A 74 23.95 3.16 -11.27
N ASN A 75 25.11 3.71 -10.96
CA ASN A 75 25.41 5.14 -11.09
C ASN A 75 25.38 5.63 -12.55
N ALA A 76 25.78 4.78 -13.49
CA ALA A 76 25.95 5.16 -14.89
C ALA A 76 24.63 5.48 -15.62
N ASP A 77 23.56 4.75 -15.32
CA ASP A 77 22.28 4.84 -16.02
C ASP A 77 21.07 4.91 -15.09
N GLY A 78 21.25 4.66 -13.79
CA GLY A 78 20.18 4.66 -12.81
C GLY A 78 19.25 3.46 -12.89
N LEU A 79 19.70 2.38 -13.54
CA LEU A 79 19.00 1.12 -13.54
C LEU A 79 19.10 0.45 -12.17
N PHE A 80 17.99 -0.14 -11.72
CA PHE A 80 17.88 -0.89 -10.48
C PHE A 80 18.21 -2.38 -10.68
N PHE A 81 18.81 -2.96 -9.65
CA PHE A 81 19.23 -4.35 -9.56
C PHE A 81 19.06 -4.84 -8.13
N TRP A 82 19.16 -6.14 -7.91
CA TRP A 82 19.49 -6.66 -6.59
C TRP A 82 20.90 -7.23 -6.58
N ALA A 83 21.54 -7.25 -5.41
CA ALA A 83 22.92 -7.69 -5.30
C ALA A 83 23.21 -8.43 -4.00
N GLU A 84 24.22 -9.29 -4.07
CA GLU A 84 24.85 -9.95 -2.92
C GLU A 84 26.26 -9.39 -2.74
N GLU A 85 26.66 -9.09 -1.50
CA GLU A 85 28.04 -8.72 -1.18
C GLU A 85 28.93 -9.97 -1.28
N VAL A 86 29.87 -9.96 -2.23
CA VAL A 86 30.87 -11.03 -2.38
C VAL A 86 32.03 -10.81 -1.41
N ASP A 87 32.46 -9.55 -1.32
CA ASP A 87 33.44 -9.05 -0.36
C ASP A 87 33.16 -7.56 -0.06
N ARG A 88 34.09 -6.89 0.60
CA ARG A 88 33.93 -5.51 1.09
C ARG A 88 33.74 -4.48 -0.01
N ASP A 89 34.22 -4.73 -1.23
CA ASP A 89 34.24 -3.73 -2.30
C ASP A 89 33.64 -4.29 -3.61
N THR A 90 33.02 -5.49 -3.56
CA THR A 90 32.51 -6.22 -4.73
C THR A 90 31.08 -6.74 -4.51
N LEU A 91 30.21 -6.39 -5.44
CA LEU A 91 28.82 -6.85 -5.51
C LEU A 91 28.62 -7.85 -6.65
N ARG A 92 27.94 -8.95 -6.39
CA ARG A 92 27.36 -9.77 -7.44
C ARG A 92 25.99 -9.20 -7.82
N ILE A 93 25.88 -8.72 -9.06
CA ILE A 93 24.69 -8.02 -9.55
C ILE A 93 23.75 -8.99 -10.26
N HIS A 94 22.47 -8.87 -9.98
CA HIS A 94 21.41 -9.64 -10.62
C HIS A 94 20.33 -8.72 -11.20
N ASP A 95 19.86 -9.08 -12.39
CA ASP A 95 18.75 -8.41 -13.05
C ASP A 95 17.41 -8.87 -12.46
N PHE A 96 16.46 -7.94 -12.27
CA PHE A 96 15.16 -8.28 -11.69
C PHE A 96 14.24 -8.99 -12.69
N ASP A 97 14.29 -8.65 -13.98
CA ASP A 97 13.40 -9.22 -15.00
C ASP A 97 13.78 -10.67 -15.33
N SER A 98 15.08 -10.93 -15.54
CA SER A 98 15.60 -12.25 -15.90
C SER A 98 15.99 -13.12 -14.70
N GLY A 99 16.32 -12.50 -13.55
CA GLY A 99 16.89 -13.19 -12.38
C GLY A 99 18.34 -13.65 -12.57
N GLU A 100 18.94 -13.43 -13.73
CA GLU A 100 20.29 -13.88 -14.04
C GLU A 100 21.36 -13.03 -13.34
N ALA A 101 22.47 -13.67 -12.96
CA ALA A 101 23.65 -12.96 -12.49
C ALA A 101 24.34 -12.28 -13.68
N LEU A 102 24.49 -10.96 -13.61
CA LEU A 102 25.18 -10.16 -14.62
C LEU A 102 26.71 -10.14 -14.43
N GLY A 103 27.18 -10.55 -13.25
CA GLY A 103 28.59 -10.62 -12.89
C GLY A 103 28.92 -9.90 -11.59
N ASP A 104 30.22 -9.84 -11.30
CA ASP A 104 30.75 -9.21 -10.10
C ASP A 104 31.31 -7.82 -10.49
N PHE A 105 30.86 -6.78 -9.79
CA PHE A 105 31.17 -5.37 -10.09
C PHE A 105 31.64 -4.63 -8.82
N PRO A 106 32.43 -3.54 -8.96
CA PRO A 106 32.78 -2.69 -7.83
C PRO A 106 31.53 -2.11 -7.15
N GLU A 107 31.48 -2.12 -5.82
CA GLU A 107 30.37 -1.50 -5.06
C GLU A 107 30.20 -0.01 -5.40
N ASP A 108 31.32 0.71 -5.59
CA ASP A 108 31.37 2.14 -5.88
C ASP A 108 30.62 2.54 -7.18
N ASP A 109 30.34 1.60 -8.08
CA ASP A 109 29.54 1.84 -9.29
C ASP A 109 28.03 1.87 -9.00
N PHE A 110 27.61 1.62 -7.75
CA PHE A 110 26.22 1.49 -7.34
C PHE A 110 25.90 2.28 -6.07
N ASN A 111 24.64 2.70 -5.96
CA ASN A 111 24.05 3.24 -4.74
C ASN A 111 23.11 2.21 -4.13
N GLN A 112 23.28 1.88 -2.86
CA GLN A 112 22.35 1.00 -2.13
C GLN A 112 21.08 1.74 -1.74
N LEU A 113 19.92 1.14 -2.01
CA LEU A 113 18.62 1.68 -1.62
C LEU A 113 18.28 1.16 -0.21
N ARG A 114 18.28 2.06 0.77
CA ARG A 114 18.14 1.71 2.21
C ARG A 114 16.81 2.21 2.78
N PRO A 115 15.70 1.45 2.64
CA PRO A 115 14.42 1.87 3.19
C PRO A 115 14.47 1.95 4.73
N ASN A 116 13.86 3.00 5.28
CA ASN A 116 13.70 3.16 6.71
C ASN A 116 12.62 2.20 7.26
N SER A 117 12.52 2.08 8.59
CA SER A 117 11.56 1.19 9.25
C SER A 117 10.10 1.44 8.82
N GLY A 118 9.75 2.71 8.59
CA GLY A 118 8.43 3.11 8.13
C GLY A 118 8.11 2.61 6.73
N ILE A 119 9.06 2.71 5.79
CA ILE A 119 8.90 2.20 4.42
C ILE A 119 8.88 0.67 4.41
N ARG A 120 9.75 0.02 5.21
CA ARG A 120 9.75 -1.45 5.33
C ARG A 120 8.41 -2.00 5.84
N GLY A 121 7.72 -1.28 6.72
CA GLY A 121 6.37 -1.64 7.16
C GLY A 121 5.34 -1.57 6.02
N LEU A 122 5.44 -0.59 5.11
CA LEU A 122 4.58 -0.51 3.93
C LEU A 122 4.88 -1.64 2.94
N MET A 123 6.16 -1.94 2.69
CA MET A 123 6.55 -3.09 1.87
C MET A 123 6.10 -4.42 2.48
N ALA A 124 6.18 -4.58 3.81
CA ALA A 124 5.66 -5.77 4.48
C ALA A 124 4.15 -5.93 4.24
N ALA A 125 3.38 -4.84 4.35
CA ALA A 125 1.95 -4.85 4.08
C ALA A 125 1.63 -5.17 2.62
N ALA A 126 2.46 -4.73 1.67
CA ALA A 126 2.31 -5.06 0.25
C ALA A 126 2.71 -6.51 -0.06
N LEU A 127 3.72 -7.05 0.64
CA LEU A 127 4.19 -8.43 0.43
C LEU A 127 3.18 -9.49 0.85
N VAL A 128 2.27 -9.15 1.77
CA VAL A 128 1.21 -10.04 2.28
C VAL A 128 0.48 -10.78 1.17
N GLN A 129 0.12 -10.11 0.07
CA GLN A 129 -0.66 -10.74 -0.99
C GLN A 129 0.08 -11.92 -1.66
N PHE A 130 1.40 -11.82 -1.78
CA PHE A 130 2.22 -12.89 -2.34
C PHE A 130 2.38 -14.04 -1.34
N GLN A 131 2.46 -13.70 -0.05
CA GLN A 131 2.63 -14.67 1.04
C GLN A 131 1.36 -15.48 1.33
N LEU A 132 0.17 -14.97 0.97
CA LEU A 132 -1.11 -15.64 1.23
C LEU A 132 -1.26 -16.98 0.50
N SER A 133 -0.53 -17.20 -0.59
CA SER A 133 -0.54 -18.43 -1.38
C SER A 133 0.82 -19.11 -1.45
N ASP A 134 1.74 -18.74 -0.55
CA ASP A 134 3.07 -19.33 -0.47
C ASP A 134 3.01 -20.85 -0.25
N PRO A 135 3.87 -21.67 -0.89
CA PRO A 135 3.90 -23.11 -0.65
C PRO A 135 4.14 -23.47 0.83
N ASP A 136 4.90 -22.67 1.58
CA ASP A 136 5.17 -22.88 3.00
C ASP A 136 3.98 -22.41 3.87
N PRO A 137 3.31 -23.31 4.60
CA PRO A 137 2.20 -22.96 5.49
C PRO A 137 2.60 -22.05 6.66
N ALA A 138 3.88 -21.97 7.04
CA ALA A 138 4.34 -21.01 8.04
C ALA A 138 4.27 -19.57 7.50
N ILE A 139 4.71 -19.35 6.26
CA ILE A 139 4.67 -18.03 5.59
C ILE A 139 3.21 -17.57 5.43
N ARG A 140 2.31 -18.48 5.03
CA ARG A 140 0.88 -18.16 4.94
C ARG A 140 0.29 -17.74 6.28
N ARG A 141 0.64 -18.42 7.38
CA ARG A 141 0.18 -18.04 8.74
C ARG A 141 0.71 -16.67 9.15
N ASP A 142 1.98 -16.38 8.89
CA ASP A 142 2.58 -15.08 9.20
C ASP A 142 1.94 -13.93 8.41
N ALA A 143 1.51 -14.18 7.16
CA ALA A 143 0.75 -13.23 6.37
C ALA A 143 -0.59 -12.86 7.05
N LEU A 144 -1.33 -13.86 7.57
CA LEU A 144 -2.58 -13.62 8.29
C LEU A 144 -2.38 -12.80 9.57
N VAL A 145 -1.33 -13.10 10.34
CA VAL A 145 -0.96 -12.32 11.54
C VAL A 145 -0.62 -10.87 11.16
N THR A 146 0.06 -10.67 10.04
CA THR A 146 0.44 -9.34 9.53
C THR A 146 -0.79 -8.52 9.15
N ILE A 147 -1.71 -9.11 8.37
CA ILE A 147 -3.00 -8.48 8.04
C ILE A 147 -3.77 -8.14 9.32
N GLN A 148 -3.87 -9.06 10.27
CA GLN A 148 -4.64 -8.83 11.51
C GLN A 148 -4.09 -7.65 12.33
N ARG A 149 -2.76 -7.45 12.32
CA ARG A 149 -2.11 -6.33 13.03
C ARG A 149 -2.21 -5.00 12.29
N SER A 150 -2.26 -5.02 10.98
CA SER A 150 -2.22 -3.83 10.12
C SER A 150 -3.20 -3.99 8.97
N ALA A 151 -4.49 -4.12 9.32
CA ALA A 151 -5.54 -4.38 8.35
C ALA A 151 -5.73 -3.19 7.41
N ASP A 152 -5.81 -3.47 6.11
CA ASP A 152 -6.01 -2.48 5.06
C ASP A 152 -7.04 -3.00 4.04
N ALA A 153 -7.73 -2.07 3.37
CA ALA A 153 -8.71 -2.41 2.35
C ALA A 153 -8.11 -3.21 1.17
N SER A 154 -6.85 -2.92 0.82
CA SER A 154 -6.11 -3.61 -0.24
C SER A 154 -5.89 -5.10 0.03
N HIS A 155 -5.95 -5.54 1.30
CA HIS A 155 -5.78 -6.95 1.65
C HIS A 155 -7.01 -7.82 1.36
N LEU A 156 -8.19 -7.21 1.18
CA LEU A 156 -9.46 -7.93 1.06
C LEU A 156 -9.50 -8.84 -0.20
N ALA A 157 -9.15 -8.29 -1.37
CA ALA A 157 -9.23 -9.02 -2.63
C ALA A 157 -8.20 -10.17 -2.70
N PRO A 158 -6.91 -9.97 -2.38
CA PRO A 158 -5.95 -11.07 -2.31
C PRO A 158 -6.31 -12.14 -1.28
N LEU A 159 -6.81 -11.73 -0.10
CA LEU A 159 -7.25 -12.67 0.93
C LEU A 159 -8.37 -13.57 0.40
N ARG A 160 -9.39 -13.00 -0.24
CA ARG A 160 -10.49 -13.75 -0.87
C ARG A 160 -9.99 -14.73 -1.93
N ALA A 161 -9.11 -14.27 -2.82
CA ALA A 161 -8.53 -15.12 -3.87
C ALA A 161 -7.74 -16.32 -3.29
N SER A 162 -7.16 -16.16 -2.09
CA SER A 162 -6.35 -17.21 -1.45
C SER A 162 -7.13 -18.27 -0.66
N ILE A 163 -8.45 -18.11 -0.47
CA ILE A 163 -9.25 -19.00 0.39
C ILE A 163 -9.55 -20.34 -0.29
N GLU A 164 -10.01 -20.32 -1.55
CA GLU A 164 -10.53 -21.51 -2.24
C GLU A 164 -9.47 -22.60 -2.35
N ASP A 165 -8.24 -22.20 -2.71
CA ASP A 165 -7.09 -23.08 -2.95
C ASP A 165 -6.32 -23.46 -1.67
N GLU A 166 -6.73 -22.99 -0.49
CA GLU A 166 -5.99 -23.26 0.75
C GLU A 166 -6.15 -24.71 1.21
N ALA A 167 -5.10 -25.52 1.11
CA ALA A 167 -5.13 -26.93 1.47
C ALA A 167 -5.20 -27.20 2.98
N ASP A 168 -4.64 -26.32 3.83
CA ASP A 168 -4.64 -26.49 5.28
C ASP A 168 -5.98 -25.98 5.86
N PRO A 169 -6.80 -26.86 6.48
CA PRO A 169 -8.13 -26.48 6.97
C PRO A 169 -8.09 -25.43 8.10
N GLU A 170 -7.03 -25.39 8.90
CA GLU A 170 -6.89 -24.39 9.98
C GLU A 170 -6.53 -23.02 9.41
N ILE A 171 -5.65 -22.98 8.41
CA ILE A 171 -5.31 -21.74 7.70
C ILE A 171 -6.52 -21.23 6.93
N ARG A 172 -7.27 -22.12 6.27
CA ARG A 172 -8.50 -21.76 5.55
C ARG A 172 -9.52 -21.12 6.50
N ALA A 173 -9.80 -21.73 7.64
CA ALA A 173 -10.71 -21.16 8.64
C ALA A 173 -10.23 -19.80 9.14
N SER A 174 -8.91 -19.63 9.31
CA SER A 174 -8.30 -18.35 9.70
C SER A 174 -8.44 -17.28 8.60
N LYS A 175 -8.23 -17.64 7.33
CA LYS A 175 -8.45 -16.74 6.17
C LYS A 175 -9.90 -16.30 6.08
N GLU A 176 -10.83 -17.24 6.18
CA GLU A 176 -12.27 -16.97 6.12
C GLU A 176 -12.74 -16.09 7.30
N LYS A 177 -12.23 -16.31 8.51
CA LYS A 177 -12.53 -15.44 9.65
C LYS A 177 -11.99 -14.03 9.40
N LEU A 178 -10.73 -13.92 8.96
CA LEU A 178 -10.08 -12.65 8.70
C LEU A 178 -10.76 -11.87 7.56
N GLU A 179 -11.20 -12.57 6.52
CA GLU A 179 -11.97 -12.01 5.40
C GLU A 179 -13.26 -11.35 5.89
N ARG A 180 -14.00 -12.00 6.80
CA ARG A 180 -15.19 -11.41 7.41
C ARG A 180 -14.84 -10.16 8.21
N LEU A 181 -13.79 -10.21 9.04
CA LEU A 181 -13.34 -9.05 9.82
C LEU A 181 -12.97 -7.85 8.93
N LEU A 182 -12.22 -8.10 7.84
CA LEU A 182 -11.87 -7.07 6.86
C LEU A 182 -13.09 -6.56 6.10
N THR A 183 -14.03 -7.43 5.74
CA THR A 183 -15.30 -7.03 5.11
C THR A 183 -16.07 -6.07 6.00
N ILE A 184 -16.16 -6.33 7.30
CA ILE A 184 -16.85 -5.44 8.25
C ILE A 184 -16.21 -4.04 8.28
N SER A 185 -14.88 -3.98 8.28
CA SER A 185 -14.12 -2.74 8.37
C SER A 185 -14.05 -1.96 7.05
N PHE A 186 -13.87 -2.65 5.92
CA PHE A 186 -13.48 -2.04 4.64
C PHE A 186 -14.39 -2.38 3.46
N GLY A 187 -15.38 -3.26 3.64
CA GLY A 187 -16.32 -3.61 2.57
C GLY A 187 -17.08 -2.38 2.07
N GLU A 188 -17.29 -2.30 0.76
CA GLU A 188 -18.05 -1.20 0.14
C GLU A 188 -19.55 -1.48 0.10
N ASP A 189 -19.94 -2.76 -0.01
CA ASP A 189 -21.34 -3.18 -0.04
C ASP A 189 -21.91 -3.34 1.38
N GLU A 190 -22.96 -2.57 1.69
CA GLU A 190 -23.58 -2.57 3.01
C GLU A 190 -24.18 -3.94 3.37
N ALA A 191 -24.79 -4.65 2.41
CA ALA A 191 -25.37 -5.96 2.65
C ALA A 191 -24.31 -6.98 3.05
N ALA A 192 -23.20 -7.06 2.31
CA ALA A 192 -22.07 -7.92 2.63
C ALA A 192 -21.45 -7.62 4.01
N ARG A 193 -21.41 -6.35 4.42
CA ARG A 193 -20.97 -5.97 5.77
C ARG A 193 -21.90 -6.47 6.85
N LEU A 194 -23.21 -6.33 6.65
CA LEU A 194 -24.23 -6.80 7.60
C LEU A 194 -24.22 -8.32 7.72
N ASP A 195 -24.08 -9.03 6.60
CA ASP A 195 -23.95 -10.49 6.57
C ASP A 195 -22.70 -10.93 7.34
N ALA A 196 -21.55 -10.28 7.11
CA ALA A 196 -20.32 -10.56 7.86
C ALA A 196 -20.47 -10.30 9.37
N ILE A 197 -21.16 -9.22 9.79
CA ILE A 197 -21.45 -8.94 11.21
C ILE A 197 -22.33 -10.05 11.81
N ASN A 198 -23.33 -10.53 11.09
CA ASN A 198 -24.22 -11.58 11.57
C ASN A 198 -23.46 -12.90 11.75
N ASP A 199 -22.61 -13.27 10.79
CA ASP A 199 -21.78 -14.47 10.82
C ASP A 199 -20.88 -14.55 12.07
N ILE A 200 -20.30 -13.42 12.50
CA ILE A 200 -19.37 -13.37 13.64
C ILE A 200 -20.03 -12.97 14.96
N SER A 201 -21.35 -12.81 15.01
CA SER A 201 -22.09 -12.29 16.18
C SER A 201 -21.94 -13.13 17.46
N GLY A 202 -21.69 -14.44 17.32
CA GLY A 202 -21.45 -15.37 18.44
C GLY A 202 -19.99 -15.47 18.89
N ASP A 203 -19.04 -14.90 18.15
CA ASP A 203 -17.62 -14.99 18.46
C ASP A 203 -17.20 -13.90 19.49
N ILE A 204 -16.69 -14.35 20.63
CA ILE A 204 -16.28 -13.48 21.75
C ILE A 204 -14.79 -13.10 21.72
N ALA A 205 -14.06 -13.51 20.67
CA ALA A 205 -12.64 -13.25 20.53
C ALA A 205 -12.32 -11.75 20.51
N LEU A 206 -11.09 -11.43 20.93
CA LEU A 206 -10.65 -10.04 21.10
C LEU A 206 -10.59 -9.29 19.76
N ASP A 207 -10.22 -9.98 18.69
CA ASP A 207 -10.16 -9.43 17.34
C ASP A 207 -11.55 -9.04 16.82
N VAL A 208 -12.56 -9.88 17.02
CA VAL A 208 -13.96 -9.57 16.71
C VAL A 208 -14.44 -8.33 17.44
N ARG A 209 -14.18 -8.25 18.75
CA ARG A 209 -14.52 -7.05 19.55
C ARG A 209 -13.78 -5.82 19.04
N ALA A 210 -12.51 -5.95 18.68
CA ALA A 210 -11.72 -4.86 18.12
C ALA A 210 -12.29 -4.35 16.79
N THR A 211 -12.80 -5.24 15.94
CA THR A 211 -13.45 -4.91 14.67
C THR A 211 -14.83 -4.24 14.87
N LEU A 212 -15.63 -4.70 15.84
CA LEU A 212 -16.99 -4.19 16.05
C LEU A 212 -17.04 -2.90 16.87
N ASN A 213 -16.16 -2.72 17.85
CA ASN A 213 -16.16 -1.55 18.74
C ASN A 213 -16.15 -0.20 18.01
N PRO A 214 -15.34 0.02 16.96
CA PRO A 214 -15.36 1.27 16.20
C PRO A 214 -16.72 1.60 15.57
N LEU A 215 -17.53 0.59 15.21
CA LEU A 215 -18.82 0.78 14.53
C LEU A 215 -19.89 1.39 15.44
N VAL A 216 -19.75 1.21 16.76
CA VAL A 216 -20.69 1.74 17.76
C VAL A 216 -20.20 3.04 18.40
N GLN A 217 -19.01 3.53 18.03
CA GLN A 217 -18.50 4.79 18.54
C GLN A 217 -19.29 5.96 17.96
N THR A 218 -19.87 6.76 18.85
CA THR A 218 -20.52 8.00 18.46
C THR A 218 -19.51 9.14 18.41
N ARG A 219 -19.52 9.92 17.33
CA ARG A 219 -18.83 11.21 17.26
C ARG A 219 -19.84 12.35 17.20
N ARG A 220 -19.47 13.50 17.76
CA ARG A 220 -20.26 14.73 17.60
C ARG A 220 -19.85 15.38 16.28
N LYS A 221 -20.84 15.77 15.48
CA LYS A 221 -20.64 16.46 14.20
C LYS A 221 -21.62 17.62 14.12
N VAL A 222 -21.15 18.75 13.64
CA VAL A 222 -22.00 19.89 13.28
C VAL A 222 -22.23 19.87 11.77
N VAL A 223 -23.45 20.19 11.36
CA VAL A 223 -23.85 20.28 9.96
C VAL A 223 -24.55 21.61 9.74
N ALA A 224 -24.35 22.22 8.57
CA ALA A 224 -25.08 23.41 8.17
C ALA A 224 -26.48 23.02 7.70
N GLY A 225 -27.51 23.55 8.35
CA GLY A 225 -28.91 23.26 8.01
C GLY A 225 -29.40 21.93 8.57
N ALA A 226 -30.19 21.20 7.78
CA ALA A 226 -30.77 19.92 8.20
C ALA A 226 -29.73 18.78 8.19
N ILE A 227 -29.90 17.81 9.09
CA ILE A 227 -29.05 16.61 9.11
C ILE A 227 -29.33 15.78 7.85
N PRO A 228 -28.30 15.39 7.07
CA PRO A 228 -28.49 14.54 5.91
C PRO A 228 -29.14 13.20 6.29
N ALA A 229 -30.12 12.75 5.50
CA ALA A 229 -30.84 11.50 5.75
C ALA A 229 -29.95 10.25 5.66
N SER A 230 -28.77 10.37 5.05
CA SER A 230 -27.77 9.30 4.95
C SER A 230 -26.94 9.11 6.23
N GLU A 231 -27.05 9.98 7.23
CA GLU A 231 -26.30 9.88 8.48
C GLU A 231 -27.01 8.93 9.47
N ASN A 232 -26.26 8.04 10.11
CA ASN A 232 -26.76 7.21 11.21
C ASN A 232 -26.76 8.04 12.51
N VAL A 233 -27.84 8.79 12.75
CA VAL A 233 -27.93 9.72 13.88
C VAL A 233 -28.29 9.00 15.18
N ALA A 234 -27.32 8.88 16.09
CA ALA A 234 -27.57 8.34 17.43
C ALA A 234 -28.40 9.28 18.31
N ARG A 235 -28.15 10.59 18.24
CA ARG A 235 -28.84 11.62 19.03
C ARG A 235 -28.64 13.01 18.45
N GLU A 236 -29.71 13.81 18.41
CA GLU A 236 -29.62 15.25 18.14
C GLU A 236 -29.27 16.04 19.42
N LEU A 237 -28.32 16.97 19.32
CA LEU A 237 -27.87 17.80 20.44
C LEU A 237 -28.29 19.25 20.23
N GLN A 238 -28.96 19.83 21.23
CA GLN A 238 -29.38 21.23 21.20
C GLN A 238 -28.32 22.13 21.85
N PRO A 239 -27.81 23.17 21.15
CA PRO A 239 -26.90 24.14 21.73
C PRO A 239 -27.49 24.85 22.96
N GLY A 240 -26.73 24.87 24.05
CA GLY A 240 -27.14 25.42 25.35
C GLY A 240 -27.89 24.44 26.25
N SER A 241 -28.02 23.17 25.85
CA SER A 241 -28.43 22.10 26.76
C SER A 241 -27.29 21.67 27.68
N GLU A 242 -27.60 20.90 28.73
CA GLU A 242 -26.58 20.28 29.59
C GLU A 242 -25.64 19.37 28.77
N ALA A 243 -26.16 18.69 27.76
CA ALA A 243 -25.39 17.78 26.90
C ALA A 243 -24.51 18.51 25.85
N LEU A 244 -24.79 19.79 25.57
CA LEU A 244 -24.02 20.62 24.65
C LEU A 244 -24.10 22.09 25.07
N PRO A 245 -23.23 22.54 26.00
CA PRO A 245 -23.12 23.94 26.37
C PRO A 245 -22.85 24.86 25.17
N ARG A 246 -23.28 26.13 25.24
CA ARG A 246 -23.12 27.08 24.12
C ARG A 246 -21.67 27.33 23.72
N GLU A 247 -20.74 27.24 24.67
CA GLU A 247 -19.32 27.44 24.38
C GLU A 247 -18.76 26.28 23.56
N ASP A 248 -19.03 25.04 23.97
CA ASP A 248 -18.66 23.83 23.24
C ASP A 248 -19.30 23.80 21.85
N ALA A 249 -20.59 24.15 21.75
CA ALA A 249 -21.27 24.26 20.46
C ALA A 249 -20.59 25.26 19.52
N TYR A 250 -20.14 26.40 20.06
CA TYR A 250 -19.42 27.40 19.27
C TYR A 250 -18.02 26.92 18.88
N ALA A 251 -17.30 26.24 19.78
CA ALA A 251 -16.00 25.66 19.47
C ALA A 251 -16.10 24.64 18.33
N MET A 252 -17.13 23.78 18.35
CA MET A 252 -17.41 22.86 17.24
C MET A 252 -17.69 23.57 15.92
N LEU A 253 -18.37 24.72 15.94
CA LEU A 253 -18.59 25.53 14.73
C LEU A 253 -17.28 26.10 14.18
N VAL A 254 -16.37 26.53 15.06
CA VAL A 254 -15.05 27.05 14.66
C VAL A 254 -14.18 25.94 14.07
N GLU A 255 -14.14 24.77 14.70
CA GLU A 255 -13.39 23.60 14.22
C GLU A 255 -13.89 23.11 12.84
N ALA A 256 -15.19 23.29 12.57
CA ALA A 256 -15.80 22.96 11.28
C ALA A 256 -15.74 24.09 10.25
N ASP A 257 -15.02 25.20 10.53
CA ASP A 257 -14.95 26.41 9.69
C ASP A 257 -16.34 27.04 9.38
N LEU A 258 -17.32 26.81 10.25
CA LEU A 258 -18.68 27.36 10.14
C LEU A 258 -18.87 28.67 10.93
N ALA A 259 -17.91 29.04 11.76
CA ALA A 259 -17.90 30.30 12.52
C ALA A 259 -16.47 30.82 12.72
N PRO A 260 -16.28 32.15 12.83
CA PRO A 260 -14.95 32.70 13.12
C PRO A 260 -14.51 32.36 14.55
N PRO A 261 -13.19 32.21 14.81
CA PRO A 261 -12.69 32.01 16.16
C PRO A 261 -13.02 33.20 17.06
N ARG A 262 -13.36 32.93 18.32
CA ARG A 262 -13.65 34.02 19.28
C ARG A 262 -12.37 34.82 19.52
N VAL A 263 -12.48 36.15 19.38
CA VAL A 263 -11.41 37.05 19.81
C VAL A 263 -11.37 37.03 21.33
N SER A 264 -10.25 36.56 21.91
CA SER A 264 -10.09 36.59 23.36
C SER A 264 -10.07 38.04 23.85
N ARG A 265 -10.54 38.28 25.08
CA ARG A 265 -10.51 39.63 25.68
C ARG A 265 -9.09 40.22 25.78
N ALA A 266 -8.07 39.36 25.78
CA ALA A 266 -6.65 39.75 25.76
C ALA A 266 -6.16 40.22 24.39
N ALA A 267 -6.86 39.89 23.31
CA ALA A 267 -6.56 40.36 21.94
C ALA A 267 -7.26 41.68 21.59
N LEU A 268 -8.05 42.25 22.52
CA LEU A 268 -8.77 43.52 22.38
C LEU A 268 -8.17 44.64 23.25
N LEU A 269 -7.06 44.39 23.93
CA LEU A 269 -6.26 45.35 24.72
C LEU A 269 -4.94 45.63 24.00
#